data_AF-A0A0D2VN12-F1
#
_entry.id   AF-A0A0D2VN12-F1
#
_cell.length_a   1.000
_cell.length_b   1.000
_cell.length_c   1.000
_cell.angle_alpha   90.00
_cell.angle_beta   90.00
_cell.angle_gamma   90.00
#
_symmetry.space_group_name_H-M   'P 1'
#
loop_
_entity.id
_entity.type
_entity.pdbx_description
1 polymer ?
#
loop_
_entity_poly.entity_id
_entity_poly.type
_entity_poly.pdbx_seq_one_letter_code
_entity_poly.pdbx_strand_id
1 'polypeptide(L)'
;MADDDPIVLYQHPPGWGLASRDAACLAVQTALKLARLPFTVNNAGNTAVSPTGELPLLCAGEELFSGFGPCLAYIRNRDTSDVFNALTDEEGASAKAFMSLVQVELQYAKIYWYWFEEDNYTAVTHPRFASRFAWPLNIFLAWRQQRDYHALLSTKFEQVSAEKIYAAASTALDALSARLGDSDWFFAR
;
A
#
# COMPACT_ATOMS: atom_id res chain seq x y z
N MET A 1 -22.14 -10.06 25.33
CA MET A 1 -20.98 -9.18 25.09
C MET A 1 -19.94 -10.07 24.45
N ALA A 2 -19.79 -9.98 23.13
CA ALA A 2 -18.77 -10.78 22.44
C ALA A 2 -17.41 -10.22 22.85
N ASP A 3 -16.57 -11.10 23.38
CA ASP A 3 -15.16 -10.82 23.63
C ASP A 3 -14.53 -10.61 22.25
N ASP A 4 -14.26 -9.37 21.85
CA ASP A 4 -13.65 -9.10 20.55
C ASP A 4 -12.18 -9.51 20.65
N ASP A 5 -11.82 -10.55 19.88
CA ASP A 5 -10.45 -11.05 19.83
C ASP A 5 -9.45 -9.90 19.58
N PRO A 6 -8.33 -9.86 20.31
CA PRO A 6 -7.38 -8.76 20.21
C PRO A 6 -6.81 -8.68 18.79
N ILE A 7 -7.01 -7.52 18.14
CA ILE A 7 -6.51 -7.27 16.79
C ILE A 7 -5.04 -6.85 16.86
N VAL A 8 -4.18 -7.55 16.11
CA VAL A 8 -2.76 -7.21 15.93
C VAL A 8 -2.51 -6.91 14.46
N LEU A 9 -2.06 -5.68 14.16
CA LEU A 9 -1.60 -5.28 12.84
C LEU A 9 -0.08 -5.41 12.74
N TYR A 10 0.38 -6.35 11.92
CA TYR A 10 1.76 -6.43 11.47
C TYR A 10 1.96 -5.52 10.26
N GLN A 11 2.92 -4.62 10.35
CA GLN A 11 3.21 -3.65 9.30
C GLN A 11 4.71 -3.40 9.14
N HIS A 12 5.07 -2.77 8.02
CA HIS A 12 6.42 -2.27 7.82
C HIS A 12 6.79 -1.22 8.89
N PRO A 13 8.07 -1.17 9.32
CA PRO A 13 8.50 -0.24 10.35
C PRO A 13 8.26 1.23 9.95
N PRO A 14 8.09 2.15 10.93
CA PRO A 14 7.90 3.57 10.70
C PRO A 14 9.03 4.20 9.86
N GLY A 15 8.73 5.34 9.24
CA GLY A 15 9.72 6.12 8.51
C GLY A 15 9.13 7.35 7.85
N TRP A 16 9.98 8.32 7.50
CA TRP A 16 9.57 9.62 6.95
C TRP A 16 8.56 10.38 7.84
N GLY A 17 8.63 10.18 9.16
CA GLY A 17 7.65 10.76 10.10
C GLY A 17 6.28 10.06 10.10
N LEU A 18 6.10 9.00 9.31
CA LEU A 18 4.86 8.23 9.21
C LEU A 18 4.93 6.97 10.07
N ALA A 19 3.75 6.46 10.44
CA ALA A 19 3.60 5.27 11.26
C ALA A 19 4.08 3.98 10.58
N SER A 20 4.15 3.96 9.24
CA SER A 20 4.73 2.90 8.43
C SER A 20 5.33 3.50 7.16
N ARG A 21 6.34 2.83 6.59
CA ARG A 21 6.96 3.18 5.30
C ARG A 21 6.20 2.62 4.09
N ASP A 22 5.15 1.85 4.34
CA ASP A 22 4.35 1.25 3.27
C ASP A 22 2.93 1.83 3.25
N ALA A 23 2.46 2.15 2.05
CA ALA A 23 1.17 2.80 1.84
C ALA A 23 -0.01 1.89 2.18
N ALA A 24 0.08 0.58 1.87
CA ALA A 24 -0.97 -0.38 2.20
C ALA A 24 -1.08 -0.56 3.71
N CYS A 25 0.05 -0.64 4.41
CA CYS A 25 0.09 -0.66 5.87
C CYS A 25 -0.57 0.58 6.50
N LEU A 26 -0.22 1.78 6.01
CA LEU A 26 -0.82 3.03 6.49
C LEU A 26 -2.32 3.08 6.22
N ALA A 27 -2.77 2.59 5.06
CA ALA A 27 -4.18 2.57 4.71
C ALA A 27 -4.98 1.64 5.63
N VAL A 28 -4.48 0.43 5.92
CA VAL A 28 -5.12 -0.49 6.89
C VAL A 28 -5.11 0.09 8.30
N GLN A 29 -3.99 0.66 8.75
CA GLN A 29 -3.91 1.29 10.06
C GLN A 29 -4.90 2.46 10.20
N THR A 30 -5.06 3.25 9.14
CA THR A 30 -6.02 4.36 9.10
C THR A 30 -7.45 3.83 9.12
N ALA A 31 -7.73 2.77 8.36
CA ALA A 31 -9.05 2.16 8.34
C ALA A 31 -9.47 1.59 9.71
N LEU A 32 -8.56 0.93 10.43
CA LEU A 32 -8.80 0.47 11.81
C LEU A 32 -9.13 1.64 12.75
N LYS A 33 -8.40 2.75 12.64
CA LYS A 33 -8.64 3.95 13.45
C LYS A 33 -9.99 4.60 13.13
N LEU A 34 -10.34 4.71 11.84
CA LEU A 34 -11.61 5.28 11.40
C LEU A 34 -12.80 4.44 11.87
N ALA A 35 -12.70 3.10 11.77
CA ALA A 35 -13.70 2.16 12.30
C ALA A 35 -13.73 2.09 13.84
N ARG A 36 -12.84 2.81 14.53
CA ARG A 36 -12.69 2.81 16.01
C ARG A 36 -12.48 1.41 16.60
N LEU A 37 -11.86 0.51 15.83
CA LEU A 37 -11.54 -0.83 16.30
C LEU A 37 -10.29 -0.77 17.20
N PRO A 38 -10.27 -1.40 18.38
CA PRO A 38 -9.08 -1.48 19.20
C PRO A 38 -8.07 -2.44 18.56
N PHE A 39 -6.83 -1.98 18.38
CA PHE A 39 -5.77 -2.81 17.82
C PHE A 39 -4.40 -2.45 18.39
N THR A 40 -3.45 -3.37 18.26
CA THR A 40 -2.04 -3.16 18.56
C THR A 40 -1.22 -3.24 17.28
N VAL A 41 -0.10 -2.51 17.25
CA VAL A 41 0.80 -2.47 16.09
C VAL A 41 2.06 -3.26 16.39
N ASN A 42 2.39 -4.19 15.52
CA ASN A 42 3.68 -4.88 15.51
C ASN A 42 4.47 -4.48 14.26
N ASN A 43 5.60 -3.80 14.45
CA ASN A 43 6.47 -3.40 13.36
C ASN A 43 7.38 -4.58 12.98
N ALA A 44 6.98 -5.31 11.95
CA ALA A 44 7.70 -6.49 11.49
C ALA A 44 9.01 -6.11 10.79
N GLY A 45 10.13 -6.73 11.19
CA GLY A 45 11.42 -6.50 10.55
C GLY A 45 11.53 -7.12 9.15
N ASN A 46 10.70 -8.10 8.83
CA ASN A 46 10.62 -8.77 7.53
C ASN A 46 9.19 -9.21 7.22
N THR A 47 8.93 -9.60 5.99
CA THR A 47 7.61 -10.07 5.55
C THR A 47 7.36 -11.56 5.80
N ALA A 48 8.35 -12.29 6.33
CA ALA A 48 8.23 -13.74 6.61
C ALA A 48 7.28 -14.04 7.78
N VAL A 49 6.88 -13.02 8.55
CA VAL A 49 5.80 -13.13 9.54
C VAL A 49 4.44 -13.38 8.90
N SER A 50 4.28 -13.04 7.62
CA SER A 50 3.05 -13.27 6.86
C SER A 50 3.14 -14.58 6.08
N PRO A 51 2.11 -15.45 6.14
CA PRO A 51 2.06 -16.69 5.36
C PRO A 51 2.21 -16.46 3.85
N THR A 52 1.76 -15.31 3.35
CA THR A 52 1.86 -14.94 1.93
C THR A 52 3.13 -14.16 1.59
N GLY A 53 3.96 -13.81 2.59
CA GLY A 53 5.13 -12.97 2.40
C GLY A 53 4.82 -11.50 2.11
N GLU A 54 3.59 -11.06 2.36
CA GLU A 54 3.10 -9.70 2.13
C GLU A 54 2.67 -9.03 3.45
N LEU A 55 2.91 -7.73 3.56
CA LEU A 55 2.36 -6.87 4.62
C LEU A 55 1.49 -5.79 3.96
N PRO A 56 0.42 -5.31 4.61
CA PRO A 56 0.03 -5.56 6.01
C PRO A 56 -0.53 -6.96 6.26
N LEU A 57 -0.37 -7.45 7.49
CA LEU A 57 -1.02 -8.66 7.99
C LEU A 57 -1.84 -8.30 9.23
N LEU A 58 -3.13 -8.62 9.21
CA LEU A 58 -4.03 -8.48 10.33
C LEU A 58 -4.25 -9.85 10.98
N CYS A 59 -4.03 -9.92 12.30
CA CYS A 59 -4.35 -11.08 13.12
C CYS A 59 -5.52 -10.73 14.03
N ALA A 60 -6.60 -11.49 13.95
CA ALA A 60 -7.75 -11.38 14.85
C ALA A 60 -8.02 -12.77 15.45
N GLY A 61 -7.55 -13.00 16.67
CA GLY A 61 -7.56 -14.33 17.26
C GLY A 61 -6.74 -15.32 16.42
N GLU A 62 -7.40 -16.35 15.90
CA GLU A 62 -6.79 -17.37 15.03
C GLU A 62 -6.85 -17.01 13.53
N GLU A 63 -7.61 -15.97 13.14
CA GLU A 63 -7.78 -15.59 11.74
C GLU A 63 -6.66 -14.65 11.26
N LEU A 64 -6.16 -14.92 10.05
CA LEU A 64 -5.06 -14.17 9.42
C LEU A 64 -5.51 -13.58 8.09
N PHE A 65 -5.36 -12.27 7.93
CA PHE A 65 -5.69 -11.54 6.71
C PHE A 65 -4.46 -10.82 6.20
N SER A 66 -3.94 -11.24 5.03
CA SER A 66 -2.73 -10.67 4.45
C SER A 66 -3.04 -9.81 3.22
N GLY A 67 -2.37 -8.66 3.10
CA GLY A 67 -2.59 -7.68 2.05
C GLY A 67 -3.74 -6.72 2.33
N PHE A 68 -3.77 -5.60 1.60
CA PHE A 68 -4.73 -4.53 1.83
C PHE A 68 -6.20 -4.96 1.67
N GLY A 69 -6.51 -5.72 0.61
CA GLY A 69 -7.89 -6.13 0.29
C GLY A 69 -8.54 -6.99 1.39
N PRO A 70 -7.94 -8.12 1.78
CA PRO A 70 -8.45 -8.95 2.87
C PRO A 70 -8.54 -8.22 4.21
N CYS A 71 -7.54 -7.41 4.57
CA CYS A 71 -7.57 -6.59 5.79
C CYS A 71 -8.75 -5.63 5.78
N LEU A 72 -8.96 -4.90 4.66
CA LEU A 72 -10.06 -3.95 4.55
C LEU A 72 -11.42 -4.66 4.60
N ALA A 73 -11.57 -5.81 3.96
CA ALA A 73 -12.80 -6.60 4.02
C ALA A 73 -13.16 -7.01 5.45
N TYR A 74 -12.17 -7.47 6.23
CA TYR A 74 -12.35 -7.77 7.65
C TYR A 74 -12.82 -6.52 8.43
N ILE A 75 -12.14 -5.38 8.24
CA ILE A 75 -12.48 -4.13 8.93
C ILE A 75 -13.91 -3.70 8.61
N ARG A 76 -14.32 -3.75 7.34
CA ARG A 76 -15.67 -3.37 6.89
C ARG A 76 -16.77 -4.24 7.51
N ASN A 77 -16.50 -5.53 7.69
CA ASN A 77 -17.45 -6.46 8.31
C ASN A 77 -17.60 -6.24 9.82
N ARG A 78 -16.56 -5.69 10.48
CA ARG A 78 -16.55 -5.38 11.92
C ARG A 78 -16.89 -3.91 12.21
N ASP A 79 -16.98 -3.07 11.19
CA ASP A 79 -17.25 -1.64 11.35
C ASP A 79 -18.69 -1.39 11.82
N THR A 80 -18.84 -1.05 13.10
CA THR A 80 -20.11 -0.62 13.70
C THR A 80 -20.34 0.89 13.60
N SER A 81 -19.34 1.65 13.13
CA SER A 81 -19.40 3.12 13.04
C SER A 81 -20.02 3.62 11.72
N ASP A 82 -20.36 2.69 10.83
CA ASP A 82 -20.97 2.92 9.51
C ASP A 82 -20.11 3.78 8.57
N VAL A 83 -18.83 4.01 8.89
CA VAL A 83 -17.91 4.81 8.08
C VAL A 83 -17.69 4.18 6.71
N PHE A 84 -17.59 2.85 6.65
CA PHE A 84 -17.35 2.13 5.39
C PHE A 84 -18.61 1.57 4.72
N ASN A 85 -19.75 1.63 5.41
CA ASN A 85 -21.02 1.06 4.94
C ASN A 85 -22.09 2.13 4.62
N ALA A 86 -21.81 3.41 4.92
CA ALA A 86 -22.66 4.55 4.56
C ALA A 86 -22.66 4.92 3.05
N LEU A 87 -21.85 4.25 2.23
CA LEU A 87 -21.79 4.47 0.77
C LEU A 87 -22.94 3.75 0.07
N THR A 88 -23.58 4.41 -0.89
CA THR A 88 -24.51 3.74 -1.82
C THR A 88 -23.78 2.76 -2.72
N ASP A 89 -24.50 1.82 -3.34
CA ASP A 89 -23.89 0.83 -4.25
C ASP A 89 -23.12 1.49 -5.41
N GLU A 90 -23.64 2.60 -5.95
CA GLU A 90 -23.01 3.38 -7.02
C GLU A 90 -21.72 4.06 -6.55
N GLU A 91 -21.73 4.63 -5.34
CA GLU A 91 -20.56 5.25 -4.73
C GLU A 91 -19.50 4.22 -4.35
N GLY A 92 -19.91 3.06 -3.83
CA GLY A 92 -19.04 1.94 -3.53
C GLY A 92 -18.34 1.39 -4.77
N ALA A 93 -19.08 1.27 -5.89
CA ALA A 93 -18.50 0.89 -7.18
C ALA A 93 -17.49 1.94 -7.68
N SER A 94 -17.85 3.23 -7.57
CA SER A 94 -16.96 4.34 -7.94
C SER A 94 -15.69 4.37 -7.08
N ALA A 95 -15.81 4.21 -5.76
CA ALA A 95 -14.69 4.14 -4.83
C ALA A 95 -13.74 3.02 -5.20
N LYS A 96 -14.27 1.83 -5.51
CA LYS A 96 -13.47 0.68 -5.95
C LYS A 96 -12.71 0.98 -7.25
N ALA A 97 -13.32 1.69 -8.21
CA ALA A 97 -12.64 2.10 -9.43
C ALA A 97 -11.47 3.06 -9.15
N PHE A 98 -11.68 4.08 -8.32
CA PHE A 98 -10.62 5.01 -7.93
C PHE A 98 -9.49 4.33 -7.13
N MET A 99 -9.83 3.41 -6.23
CA MET A 99 -8.83 2.62 -5.49
C MET A 99 -7.99 1.76 -6.44
N SER A 100 -8.61 1.14 -7.44
CA SER A 100 -7.89 0.39 -8.47
C SER A 100 -6.98 1.31 -9.29
N LEU A 101 -7.43 2.51 -9.64
CA LEU A 101 -6.63 3.51 -10.35
C LEU A 101 -5.38 3.87 -9.53
N VAL A 102 -5.54 4.15 -8.24
CA VAL A 102 -4.43 4.41 -7.30
C VAL A 102 -3.47 3.22 -7.23
N GLN A 103 -4.00 2.02 -6.99
CA GLN A 103 -3.18 0.81 -6.81
C GLN A 103 -2.42 0.40 -8.07
N VAL A 104 -2.93 0.72 -9.26
CA VAL A 104 -2.29 0.36 -10.52
C VAL A 104 -1.37 1.49 -11.00
N GLU A 105 -1.90 2.70 -11.21
CA GLU A 105 -1.14 3.80 -11.82
C GLU A 105 -0.01 4.29 -10.91
N LEU A 106 -0.31 4.54 -9.63
CA LEU A 106 0.70 5.05 -8.71
C LEU A 106 1.71 3.97 -8.32
N GLN A 107 1.35 2.69 -8.45
CA GLN A 107 2.31 1.61 -8.23
C GLN A 107 3.42 1.61 -9.28
N TYR A 108 3.12 1.84 -10.56
CA TYR A 108 4.16 1.93 -11.59
C TYR A 108 5.07 3.14 -11.36
N ALA A 109 4.50 4.30 -11.04
CA ALA A 109 5.30 5.49 -10.71
C ALA A 109 6.15 5.29 -9.46
N LYS A 110 5.62 4.65 -8.42
CA LYS A 110 6.37 4.29 -7.21
C LYS A 110 7.56 3.39 -7.54
N ILE A 111 7.35 2.35 -8.34
CA ILE A 111 8.42 1.42 -8.74
C ILE A 111 9.50 2.19 -9.50
N TYR A 112 9.12 3.01 -10.48
CA TYR A 112 10.06 3.82 -11.25
C TYR A 112 10.87 4.75 -10.34
N TRP A 113 10.17 5.49 -9.49
CA TRP A 113 10.77 6.43 -8.55
C TRP A 113 11.76 5.77 -7.59
N TYR A 114 11.49 4.56 -7.09
CA TYR A 114 12.43 3.88 -6.20
C TYR A 114 13.63 3.26 -6.93
N TRP A 115 13.42 2.65 -8.09
CA TRP A 115 14.40 1.74 -8.69
C TRP A 115 15.14 2.28 -9.90
N PHE A 116 14.61 3.33 -10.55
CA PHE A 116 15.13 3.85 -11.80
C PHE A 116 15.47 5.34 -11.76
N GLU A 117 14.98 6.10 -10.77
CA GLU A 117 15.54 7.41 -10.45
C GLU A 117 16.87 7.26 -9.74
N GLU A 118 17.95 7.76 -10.34
CA GLU A 118 19.31 7.56 -9.85
C GLU A 118 19.52 8.13 -8.44
N ASP A 119 19.04 9.34 -8.20
CA ASP A 119 19.16 10.02 -6.91
C ASP A 119 18.49 9.23 -5.78
N ASN A 120 17.28 8.72 -6.03
CA ASN A 120 16.54 7.96 -5.02
C ASN A 120 17.08 6.53 -4.87
N TYR A 121 17.48 5.90 -5.98
CA TYR A 121 18.04 4.56 -5.96
C TYR A 121 19.33 4.52 -5.15
N THR A 122 20.24 5.46 -5.40
CA THR A 122 21.55 5.51 -4.73
C THR A 122 21.45 5.96 -3.27
N ALA A 123 20.64 6.99 -2.97
CA ALA A 123 20.54 7.54 -1.62
C ALA A 123 19.67 6.70 -0.69
N VAL A 124 18.63 6.02 -1.22
CA VAL A 124 17.57 5.41 -0.39
C VAL A 124 17.35 3.95 -0.71
N THR A 125 17.01 3.59 -1.95
CA THR A 125 16.50 2.26 -2.28
C THR A 125 17.56 1.17 -2.19
N HIS A 126 18.69 1.36 -2.87
CA HIS A 126 19.76 0.38 -2.92
C HIS A 126 20.38 0.14 -1.54
N PRO A 127 20.78 1.15 -0.74
CA PRO A 127 21.32 0.92 0.60
C PRO A 127 20.36 0.13 1.49
N ARG A 128 19.06 0.45 1.44
CA ARG A 128 18.04 -0.24 2.23
C ARG A 128 17.85 -1.68 1.77
N PHE A 129 17.73 -1.91 0.47
CA PHE A 129 17.56 -3.26 -0.08
C PHE A 129 18.81 -4.12 0.17
N ALA A 130 19.99 -3.58 -0.13
CA ALA A 130 21.27 -4.26 -0.04
C ALA A 130 21.68 -4.59 1.40
N SER A 131 21.30 -3.76 2.40
CA SER A 131 21.64 -3.99 3.82
C SER A 131 21.12 -5.32 4.39
N ARG A 132 20.17 -5.97 3.70
CA ARG A 132 19.55 -7.23 4.10
C ARG A 132 20.36 -8.46 3.69
N PHE A 133 21.39 -8.29 2.85
CA PHE A 133 22.13 -9.39 2.24
C PHE A 133 23.64 -9.15 2.29
N ALA A 134 24.42 -10.23 2.43
CA ALA A 134 25.87 -10.13 2.40
C ALA A 134 26.39 -9.83 0.98
N TRP A 135 27.58 -9.23 0.89
CA TRP A 135 28.28 -9.12 -0.38
C TRP A 135 28.78 -10.50 -0.84
N PRO A 136 28.70 -10.86 -2.14
CA PRO A 136 28.21 -10.07 -3.28
C PRO A 136 26.71 -10.29 -3.60
N LEU A 137 26.00 -11.08 -2.79
CA LEU A 137 24.60 -11.44 -3.04
C LEU A 137 23.68 -10.21 -3.10
N ASN A 138 23.95 -9.19 -2.29
CA ASN A 138 23.20 -7.92 -2.31
C ASN A 138 23.18 -7.24 -3.69
N ILE A 139 24.31 -7.21 -4.40
CA ILE A 139 24.44 -6.62 -5.74
C ILE A 139 23.64 -7.44 -6.75
N PHE A 140 23.80 -8.77 -6.72
CA PHE A 140 23.09 -9.67 -7.64
C PHE A 140 21.57 -9.59 -7.45
N LEU A 141 21.09 -9.58 -6.20
CA LEU A 141 19.67 -9.47 -5.91
C LEU A 141 19.10 -8.11 -6.30
N ALA A 142 19.83 -7.02 -6.09
CA ALA A 142 19.39 -5.69 -6.50
C ALA A 142 19.26 -5.59 -8.03
N TRP A 143 20.26 -6.11 -8.76
CA TRP A 143 20.22 -6.19 -10.22
C TRP A 143 19.05 -7.04 -10.72
N ARG A 144 18.83 -8.22 -10.13
CA ARG A 144 17.68 -9.08 -10.46
C ARG A 144 16.36 -8.35 -10.22
N GLN A 145 16.23 -7.68 -9.07
CA GLN A 145 15.02 -6.95 -8.72
C GLN A 145 14.73 -5.78 -9.67
N GLN A 146 15.76 -5.03 -10.09
CA GLN A 146 15.62 -3.98 -11.12
C GLN A 146 15.14 -4.58 -12.45
N ARG A 147 15.65 -5.74 -12.85
CA ARG A 147 15.20 -6.41 -14.09
C ARG A 147 13.74 -6.85 -14.01
N ASP A 148 13.35 -7.44 -12.89
CA ASP A 148 11.96 -7.88 -12.66
C ASP A 148 11.01 -6.66 -12.70
N TYR A 149 11.40 -5.54 -12.09
CA TYR A 149 10.62 -4.30 -12.16
C TYR A 149 10.61 -3.65 -13.53
N HIS A 150 11.72 -3.69 -14.27
CA HIS A 150 11.75 -3.19 -15.64
C HIS A 150 10.81 -4.00 -16.51
N ALA A 151 10.84 -5.34 -16.40
CA ALA A 151 9.94 -6.22 -17.13
C ALA A 151 8.47 -5.93 -16.80
N LEU A 152 8.15 -5.72 -15.52
CA LEU A 152 6.80 -5.33 -15.09
C LEU A 152 6.36 -3.99 -15.73
N LEU A 153 7.21 -2.96 -15.71
CA LEU A 153 6.92 -1.67 -16.33
C LEU A 153 6.74 -1.80 -17.85
N SER A 154 7.56 -2.63 -18.50
CA SER A 154 7.45 -2.88 -19.95
C SER A 154 6.17 -3.60 -20.37
N THR A 155 5.41 -4.20 -19.45
CA THR A 155 4.09 -4.76 -19.78
C THR A 155 3.04 -3.69 -20.08
N LYS A 156 3.26 -2.47 -19.57
CA LYS A 156 2.35 -1.33 -19.73
C LYS A 156 2.91 -0.24 -20.63
N PHE A 157 4.20 0.04 -20.51
CA PHE A 157 4.84 1.15 -21.21
C PHE A 157 5.76 0.61 -22.30
N GLU A 158 5.49 0.98 -23.55
CA GLU A 158 6.36 0.64 -24.70
C GLU A 158 7.80 1.09 -24.49
N GLN A 159 7.97 2.24 -23.84
CA GLN A 159 9.25 2.78 -23.41
C GLN A 159 9.16 3.12 -21.93
N VAL A 160 10.03 2.49 -21.14
CA VAL A 160 10.15 2.76 -19.70
C VAL A 160 10.90 4.10 -19.53
N SER A 161 10.14 5.19 -19.39
CA SER A 161 10.69 6.53 -19.17
C SER A 161 9.92 7.28 -18.09
N ALA A 162 10.63 8.15 -17.36
CA ALA A 162 10.07 9.02 -16.34
C ALA A 162 8.85 9.81 -16.86
N GLU A 163 9.00 10.42 -18.05
CA GLU A 163 7.95 11.21 -18.69
C GLU A 163 6.64 10.45 -18.84
N LYS A 164 6.65 9.26 -19.47
CA LYS A 164 5.43 8.48 -19.73
C LYS A 164 4.80 7.96 -18.44
N ILE A 165 5.63 7.48 -17.51
CA ILE A 165 5.16 6.88 -16.25
C ILE A 165 4.57 7.95 -15.33
N TYR A 166 5.25 9.10 -15.19
CA TYR A 166 4.76 10.19 -14.38
C TYR A 166 3.57 10.92 -15.03
N ALA A 167 3.48 10.99 -16.36
CA ALA A 167 2.28 11.49 -17.02
C ALA A 167 1.04 10.62 -16.73
N ALA A 168 1.18 9.30 -16.75
CA ALA A 168 0.10 8.39 -16.38
C ALA A 168 -0.31 8.56 -14.90
N ALA A 169 0.67 8.67 -14.00
CA ALA A 169 0.39 8.94 -12.59
C ALA A 169 -0.24 10.32 -12.36
N SER A 170 0.21 11.36 -13.07
CA SER A 170 -0.40 12.69 -13.02
C SER A 170 -1.86 12.63 -13.46
N THR A 171 -2.16 11.95 -14.57
CA THR A 171 -3.53 11.77 -15.05
C THR A 171 -4.42 11.09 -13.99
N ALA A 172 -3.88 10.09 -13.28
CA ALA A 172 -4.59 9.44 -12.18
C ALA A 172 -4.84 10.38 -10.99
N LEU A 173 -3.85 11.19 -10.63
CA LEU A 173 -3.98 12.20 -9.58
C LEU A 173 -4.97 13.30 -9.98
N ASP A 174 -4.99 13.72 -11.24
CA ASP A 174 -5.94 14.70 -11.76
C ASP A 174 -7.37 14.17 -11.70
N ALA A 175 -7.58 12.89 -12.04
CA ALA A 175 -8.89 12.25 -11.91
C ALA A 175 -9.37 12.19 -10.45
N LEU A 176 -8.46 11.90 -9.51
CA LEU A 176 -8.74 11.91 -8.07
C LEU A 176 -9.04 13.34 -7.58
N SER A 177 -8.26 14.32 -8.02
CA SER A 177 -8.44 15.74 -7.69
C SER A 177 -9.78 16.27 -8.21
N ALA A 178 -10.13 15.93 -9.45
CA ALA A 178 -11.41 16.31 -10.05
C ALA A 178 -12.59 15.67 -9.31
N ARG A 179 -12.43 14.42 -8.83
CA ARG A 179 -13.47 13.75 -8.06
C ARG A 179 -13.68 14.37 -6.67
N LEU A 180 -12.59 14.79 -6.02
CA LEU A 180 -12.61 15.43 -4.70
C LEU A 180 -13.17 16.86 -4.79
N GLY A 181 -12.75 17.61 -5.81
CA GLY A 181 -13.10 19.03 -5.98
C GLY A 181 -12.70 19.84 -4.74
N ASP A 182 -13.63 20.67 -4.26
CA ASP A 182 -13.46 21.47 -3.04
C ASP A 182 -13.99 20.76 -1.77
N SER A 183 -14.31 19.46 -1.85
CA SER A 183 -14.85 18.71 -0.73
C SER A 183 -13.74 18.17 0.17
N ASP A 184 -14.01 18.05 1.47
CA ASP A 184 -13.09 17.39 2.42
C ASP A 184 -13.00 15.87 2.21
N TRP A 185 -14.08 15.27 1.65
CA TRP A 185 -14.20 13.82 1.43
C TRP A 185 -14.75 13.53 0.03
N PHE A 186 -14.30 12.43 -0.59
CA PHE A 186 -14.67 12.02 -1.95
C PHE A 186 -16.19 11.87 -2.16
N PHE A 187 -16.94 11.48 -1.13
CA PHE A 187 -18.38 11.24 -1.20
C PHE A 187 -19.18 12.12 -0.21
N ALA A 188 -18.56 13.22 0.25
CA ALA A 188 -19.21 14.28 1.04
C ALA A 188 -19.99 13.81 2.30
N ARG A 189 -19.51 12.77 2.98
CA ARG A 189 -20.03 12.28 4.27
C ARG A 189 -18.88 11.82 5.15
#